data_AF-A0A846XQM9-F1
#
_entry.id   AF-A0A846XQM9-F1
#
_cell.length_a   1.000
_cell.length_b   1.000
_cell.length_c   1.000
_cell.angle_alpha   90.00
_cell.angle_beta   90.00
_cell.angle_gamma   90.00
#
_symmetry.space_group_name_H-M   'P 1'
#
loop_
_entity.id
_entity.type
_entity.pdbx_description
1 polymer ?
#
loop_
_entity_poly.entity_id
_entity_poly.type
_entity_poly.pdbx_seq_one_letter_code
_entity_poly.pdbx_strand_id
1 'polypeptide(L)'
;MNYINVDPATYYAAAAGINHAAGEFFTTYTFHLKALERTAAMAGSIGPGKHWGDHYNKHVQDTDQLVTALITVADRYITALNQIGHLYALADHDPVSGTPPPAKPADPPLIFAPRSPPPPSVGGGPASGLVDDGLDLARKIVIPTPNGDTHKLHAAYTVWNALAGASETTELPTELGRRSRLDAETW
;
A
#
# COMPACT_ATOMS: atom_id res chain seq x y z
N MET A 1 -29.26 7.53 32.87
CA MET A 1 -28.34 6.57 32.22
C MET A 1 -28.13 7.10 30.81
N ASN A 2 -26.98 7.71 30.53
CA ASN A 2 -26.67 8.20 29.18
C ASN A 2 -26.23 6.99 28.36
N TYR A 3 -27.11 6.52 27.48
CA TYR A 3 -26.73 5.56 26.45
C TYR A 3 -26.08 6.35 25.31
N ILE A 4 -24.94 5.86 24.82
CA ILE A 4 -24.37 6.34 23.57
C ILE A 4 -25.32 5.86 22.47
N ASN A 5 -26.10 6.77 21.90
CA ASN A 5 -26.97 6.48 20.77
C ASN A 5 -26.27 6.90 19.47
N VAL A 6 -25.57 5.96 18.85
CA VAL A 6 -24.98 6.18 17.52
C VAL A 6 -25.93 5.55 16.51
N ASP A 7 -26.41 6.36 15.56
CA ASP A 7 -27.21 5.86 14.44
C ASP A 7 -26.46 4.72 13.72
N PRO A 8 -27.07 3.52 13.54
CA PRO A 8 -26.54 2.45 12.70
C PRO A 8 -25.96 2.93 11.36
N ALA A 9 -26.57 3.95 10.74
CA ALA A 9 -26.12 4.53 9.49
C ALA A 9 -24.71 5.10 9.57
N THR A 10 -24.29 5.61 10.73
CA THR A 10 -22.94 6.14 10.96
C THR A 10 -21.88 5.05 10.82
N TYR A 11 -22.15 3.82 11.28
CA TYR A 11 -21.23 2.70 11.11
C TYR A 11 -21.07 2.31 9.64
N TYR A 12 -22.16 2.28 8.89
CA TYR A 12 -22.13 1.97 7.45
C TYR A 12 -21.43 3.05 6.64
N ALA A 13 -21.66 4.33 6.98
CA ALA A 13 -20.98 5.46 6.36
C ALA A 13 -19.47 5.43 6.63
N ALA A 14 -19.07 5.10 7.88
CA ALA A 14 -17.67 4.89 8.24
C ALA A 14 -17.05 3.74 7.42
N ALA A 15 -17.74 2.59 7.33
CA ALA A 15 -17.29 1.44 6.57
C ALA A 15 -17.09 1.77 5.08
N ALA A 16 -18.08 2.39 4.44
CA ALA A 16 -17.99 2.80 3.03
C ALA A 16 -16.87 3.82 2.80
N GLY A 17 -16.69 4.75 3.75
CA GLY A 17 -15.64 5.72 3.65
C GLY A 17 -14.24 5.13 3.76
N ILE A 18 -14.02 4.25 4.73
CA ILE A 18 -12.72 3.58 4.91
C ILE A 18 -12.40 2.73 3.69
N ASN A 19 -13.41 2.05 3.12
CA ASN A 19 -13.26 1.29 1.88
C ASN A 19 -12.78 2.18 0.72
N HIS A 20 -13.40 3.35 0.55
CA HIS A 20 -13.01 4.32 -0.49
C HIS A 20 -11.56 4.78 -0.32
N ALA A 21 -11.22 5.34 0.85
CA ALA A 21 -9.90 5.93 1.09
C ALA A 21 -8.77 4.89 0.98
N ALA A 22 -8.96 3.70 1.56
CA ALA A 22 -7.98 2.63 1.46
C ALA A 22 -7.91 2.05 0.04
N GLY A 23 -9.02 2.02 -0.69
CA GLY A 23 -9.08 1.62 -2.11
C GLY A 23 -8.32 2.56 -3.03
N GLU A 24 -8.47 3.87 -2.86
CA GLU A 24 -7.71 4.89 -3.59
C GLU A 24 -6.22 4.77 -3.30
N PHE A 25 -5.84 4.68 -2.02
CA PHE A 25 -4.45 4.46 -1.63
C PHE A 25 -3.85 3.21 -2.27
N PHE A 26 -4.55 2.07 -2.19
CA PHE A 26 -4.03 0.82 -2.74
C PHE A 26 -3.91 0.87 -4.27
N THR A 27 -4.87 1.51 -4.94
CA THR A 27 -4.82 1.74 -6.38
C THR A 27 -3.60 2.58 -6.75
N THR A 28 -3.38 3.71 -6.07
CA THR A 28 -2.20 4.56 -6.26
C THR A 28 -0.90 3.82 -6.00
N TYR A 29 -0.84 3.02 -4.92
CA TYR A 29 0.32 2.21 -4.58
C TYR A 29 0.64 1.17 -5.67
N THR A 30 -0.35 0.40 -6.13
CA THR A 30 -0.15 -0.63 -7.16
C THR A 30 0.23 -0.05 -8.52
N PHE A 31 -0.31 1.12 -8.87
CA PHE A 31 0.08 1.86 -10.06
C PHE A 31 1.58 2.21 -10.05
N HIS A 32 2.07 2.77 -8.94
CA HIS A 32 3.49 3.12 -8.80
C HIS A 32 4.37 1.88 -8.73
N LEU A 33 3.93 0.82 -8.05
CA LEU A 33 4.69 -0.42 -7.98
C LEU A 33 4.90 -1.04 -9.36
N LYS A 34 3.89 -0.99 -10.23
CA LYS A 34 4.00 -1.41 -11.63
C LYS A 34 5.00 -0.57 -12.43
N ALA A 35 5.09 0.73 -12.15
CA ALA A 35 6.07 1.59 -12.82
C ALA A 35 7.53 1.19 -12.52
N LEU A 36 7.80 0.42 -11.46
CA LEU A 36 9.12 -0.11 -11.14
C LEU A 36 9.56 -1.29 -12.04
N GLU A 37 8.69 -1.85 -12.89
CA GLU A 37 9.02 -2.99 -13.77
C GLU A 37 10.26 -2.73 -14.64
N ARG A 38 10.55 -1.46 -14.97
CA ARG A 38 11.69 -1.08 -15.82
C ARG A 38 13.00 -0.87 -15.04
N THR A 39 12.98 -1.07 -13.73
CA THR A 39 14.11 -0.80 -12.82
C THR A 39 14.95 -2.05 -12.50
N ALA A 40 14.65 -3.17 -13.16
CA ALA A 40 15.41 -4.41 -13.00
C ALA A 40 16.92 -4.18 -13.17
N ALA A 41 17.72 -4.79 -12.29
CA ALA A 41 19.17 -4.75 -12.33
C ALA A 41 19.81 -3.35 -12.18
N MET A 42 19.06 -2.33 -11.71
CA MET A 42 19.57 -0.96 -11.57
C MET A 42 20.79 -0.81 -10.65
N ALA A 43 20.92 -1.68 -9.65
CA ALA A 43 22.02 -1.66 -8.68
C ALA A 43 23.32 -2.28 -9.23
N GLY A 44 23.24 -2.97 -10.38
CA GLY A 44 24.31 -3.81 -10.90
C GLY A 44 24.48 -5.09 -10.09
N SER A 45 25.64 -5.73 -10.23
CA SER A 45 25.92 -7.05 -9.67
C SER A 45 27.19 -7.14 -8.83
N ILE A 46 27.94 -6.04 -8.70
CA ILE A 46 29.24 -6.03 -7.98
C ILE A 46 29.38 -4.85 -7.02
N GLY A 47 30.29 -5.02 -6.06
CA GLY A 47 30.73 -3.97 -5.16
C GLY A 47 29.63 -3.32 -4.32
N PRO A 48 29.79 -2.04 -3.94
CA PRO A 48 28.82 -1.29 -3.14
C PRO A 48 27.42 -1.19 -3.77
N GLY A 49 27.32 -1.19 -5.11
CA GLY A 49 26.05 -1.17 -5.82
C GLY A 49 25.20 -2.40 -5.50
N LYS A 50 25.79 -3.59 -5.55
CA LYS A 50 25.11 -4.83 -5.12
C LYS A 50 24.62 -4.73 -3.68
N HIS A 51 25.47 -4.28 -2.76
CA HIS A 51 25.11 -4.19 -1.34
C HIS A 51 23.93 -3.25 -1.12
N TRP A 52 23.95 -2.08 -1.76
CA TRP A 52 22.81 -1.16 -1.76
C TRP A 52 21.56 -1.81 -2.35
N GLY A 53 21.68 -2.53 -3.47
CA GLY A 53 20.55 -3.20 -4.12
C GLY A 53 19.91 -4.29 -3.26
N ASP A 54 20.71 -5.04 -2.48
CA ASP A 54 20.20 -6.04 -1.54
C ASP A 54 19.35 -5.37 -0.44
N HIS A 55 19.81 -4.25 0.13
CA HIS A 55 19.04 -3.47 1.12
C HIS A 55 17.81 -2.83 0.49
N TYR A 56 17.93 -2.27 -0.72
CA TYR A 56 16.79 -1.73 -1.46
C TYR A 56 15.71 -2.78 -1.66
N ASN A 57 16.06 -3.97 -2.15
CA ASN A 57 15.10 -5.07 -2.37
C ASN A 57 14.39 -5.45 -1.07
N LYS A 58 15.12 -5.50 0.04
CA LYS A 58 14.53 -5.74 1.36
C LYS A 58 13.55 -4.63 1.76
N HIS A 59 13.88 -3.36 1.57
CA HIS A 59 12.97 -2.26 1.89
C HIS A 59 11.71 -2.26 1.01
N VAL A 60 11.85 -2.60 -0.27
CA VAL A 60 10.69 -2.79 -1.16
C VAL A 60 9.78 -3.90 -0.62
N GLN A 61 10.35 -5.05 -0.22
CA GLN A 61 9.60 -6.16 0.35
C GLN A 61 8.94 -5.81 1.69
N ASP A 62 9.64 -5.11 2.59
CA ASP A 62 9.11 -4.71 3.89
C ASP A 62 7.94 -3.71 3.71
N THR A 63 8.07 -2.79 2.76
CA THR A 63 6.99 -1.85 2.37
C THR A 63 5.78 -2.61 1.82
N ASP A 64 6.02 -3.62 0.98
CA ASP A 64 5.00 -4.50 0.40
C ASP A 64 4.14 -5.20 1.46
N GLN A 65 4.81 -5.74 2.47
CA GLN A 65 4.19 -6.43 3.58
C GLN A 65 3.40 -5.48 4.46
N LEU A 66 3.93 -4.28 4.71
CA LEU A 66 3.24 -3.24 5.47
C LEU A 66 1.93 -2.83 4.79
N VAL A 67 1.98 -2.53 3.48
CA VAL A 67 0.78 -2.16 2.72
C VAL A 67 -0.23 -3.31 2.69
N THR A 68 0.23 -4.54 2.47
CA THR A 68 -0.65 -5.72 2.49
C THR A 68 -1.34 -5.90 3.85
N ALA A 69 -0.60 -5.73 4.95
CA ALA A 69 -1.15 -5.80 6.30
C ALA A 69 -2.18 -4.69 6.56
N LEU A 70 -1.87 -3.46 6.16
CA LEU A 70 -2.76 -2.31 6.31
C LEU A 70 -4.10 -2.54 5.59
N ILE A 71 -4.05 -2.94 4.32
CA ILE A 71 -5.26 -3.18 3.52
C ILE A 71 -6.08 -4.36 4.07
N THR A 72 -5.40 -5.43 4.48
CA THR A 72 -6.08 -6.59 5.10
C THR A 72 -6.81 -6.19 6.39
N VAL A 73 -6.20 -5.34 7.22
CA VAL A 73 -6.83 -4.83 8.44
C VAL A 73 -8.00 -3.90 8.10
N ALA A 74 -7.86 -3.04 7.08
CA ALA A 74 -8.95 -2.18 6.62
C ALA A 74 -10.17 -3.00 6.19
N ASP A 75 -9.99 -4.01 5.34
CA ASP A 75 -11.07 -4.92 4.90
C ASP A 75 -11.81 -5.55 6.10
N ARG A 76 -11.06 -6.04 7.09
CA ARG A 76 -11.65 -6.64 8.30
C ARG A 76 -12.41 -5.61 9.15
N TYR A 77 -11.89 -4.40 9.27
CA TYR A 77 -12.51 -3.35 10.07
C TYR A 77 -13.83 -2.87 9.44
N ILE A 78 -13.88 -2.78 8.11
CA ILE A 78 -15.10 -2.47 7.35
C ILE A 78 -16.19 -3.51 7.62
N THR A 79 -15.86 -4.80 7.55
CA THR A 79 -16.82 -5.88 7.88
C THR A 79 -17.31 -5.78 9.32
N ALA A 80 -16.42 -5.47 10.27
CA ALA A 80 -16.78 -5.31 11.67
C ALA A 80 -17.75 -4.14 11.89
N LEU A 81 -17.50 -2.98 11.26
CA LEU A 81 -18.38 -1.81 11.34
C LEU A 81 -19.79 -2.13 10.81
N ASN A 82 -19.89 -2.78 9.65
CA ASN A 82 -21.17 -3.23 9.11
C ASN A 82 -21.90 -4.20 10.06
N GLN A 83 -21.17 -5.13 10.67
CA GLN A 83 -21.78 -6.06 11.62
C GLN A 83 -22.28 -5.35 12.88
N ILE A 84 -21.50 -4.42 13.43
CA ILE A 84 -21.87 -3.66 14.63
C ILE A 84 -23.10 -2.78 14.36
N GLY A 85 -23.12 -2.04 13.26
CA GLY A 85 -24.27 -1.22 12.87
C GLY A 85 -25.55 -2.04 12.74
N HIS A 86 -25.46 -3.25 12.17
CA HIS A 86 -26.62 -4.14 12.04
C HIS A 86 -27.08 -4.71 13.37
N LEU A 87 -26.16 -5.12 14.25
CA LEU A 87 -26.51 -5.59 15.60
C LEU A 87 -27.19 -4.48 16.42
N TYR A 88 -26.73 -3.24 16.29
CA TYR A 88 -27.33 -2.10 16.96
C TYR A 88 -28.74 -1.83 16.43
N ALA A 89 -28.92 -1.79 15.10
CA ALA A 89 -30.23 -1.63 14.47
C ALA A 89 -31.22 -2.73 14.88
N LEU A 90 -30.75 -3.97 15.00
CA LEU A 90 -31.58 -5.10 15.42
C LEU A 90 -31.97 -5.02 16.90
N ALA A 91 -31.07 -4.52 17.75
CA ALA A 91 -31.34 -4.32 19.17
C ALA A 91 -32.41 -3.25 19.42
N ASP A 92 -32.43 -2.19 18.58
CA ASP A 92 -33.42 -1.12 18.63
C ASP A 92 -34.74 -1.47 17.93
N HIS A 93 -34.79 -2.58 17.18
CA HIS A 93 -35.99 -2.98 16.45
C HIS A 93 -37.06 -3.52 17.41
N ASP A 94 -38.24 -2.90 17.38
CA ASP A 94 -39.42 -3.42 18.08
C ASP A 94 -40.10 -4.53 17.25
N PRO A 95 -40.07 -5.81 17.70
CA PRO A 95 -40.64 -6.92 16.96
C PRO A 95 -42.17 -6.86 16.85
N VAL A 96 -42.87 -6.07 17.67
CA VAL A 96 -44.33 -5.91 17.58
C VAL A 96 -44.76 -4.71 16.73
N SER A 97 -43.80 -3.90 16.25
CA SER A 97 -44.08 -2.73 15.40
C SER A 97 -44.71 -3.07 14.04
N GLY A 98 -44.68 -4.35 13.63
CA GLY A 98 -45.14 -4.78 12.31
C GLY A 98 -44.19 -4.39 11.16
N THR A 99 -43.08 -3.72 11.46
CA THR A 99 -42.02 -3.43 10.48
C THR A 99 -41.08 -4.62 10.34
N PRO A 100 -40.56 -4.91 9.12
CA PRO A 100 -39.59 -5.98 8.94
C PRO A 100 -38.30 -5.66 9.74
N PRO A 101 -37.59 -6.69 10.25
CA PRO A 101 -36.30 -6.48 10.89
C PRO A 101 -35.31 -5.77 9.96
N PRO A 102 -34.43 -4.89 10.49
CA PRO A 102 -33.42 -4.22 9.68
C PRO A 102 -32.53 -5.22 8.96
N ALA A 103 -32.23 -4.98 7.68
CA ALA A 103 -31.29 -5.80 6.92
C ALA A 103 -29.86 -5.27 7.04
N LYS A 104 -28.87 -6.17 7.13
CA LYS A 104 -27.45 -5.78 7.02
C LYS A 104 -27.16 -5.32 5.59
N PRO A 105 -26.46 -4.19 5.39
CA PRO A 105 -25.92 -3.83 4.08
C PRO A 105 -24.97 -4.91 3.54
N ALA A 106 -24.83 -4.97 2.23
CA ALA A 106 -23.80 -5.79 1.60
C ALA A 106 -22.41 -5.29 2.05
N ASP A 107 -21.50 -6.23 2.29
CA ASP A 107 -20.12 -5.85 2.57
C ASP A 107 -19.50 -5.23 1.31
N PRO A 108 -18.72 -4.14 1.43
CA PRO A 108 -18.00 -3.55 0.31
C PRO A 108 -17.08 -4.57 -0.37
N PRO A 109 -16.73 -4.35 -1.65
CA PRO A 109 -15.73 -5.17 -2.30
C PRO A 109 -14.40 -5.10 -1.55
N LEU A 110 -13.68 -6.23 -1.54
CA LEU A 110 -12.33 -6.29 -0.99
C LEU A 110 -11.44 -5.29 -1.71
N ILE A 111 -10.66 -4.55 -0.94
CA ILE A 111 -9.70 -3.59 -1.47
C ILE A 111 -8.50 -4.33 -2.08
N PHE A 112 -8.06 -5.40 -1.42
CA PHE A 112 -6.86 -6.12 -1.83
C PHE A 112 -7.05 -6.82 -3.19
N ALA A 113 -6.08 -6.60 -4.07
CA ALA A 113 -5.94 -7.30 -5.34
C ALA A 113 -4.52 -7.86 -5.50
N PRO A 114 -4.35 -9.10 -6.00
CA PRO A 114 -3.02 -9.64 -6.32
C PRO A 114 -2.27 -8.76 -7.31
N ARG A 115 -0.94 -8.69 -7.15
CA ARG A 115 -0.06 -7.87 -7.97
C ARG A 115 1.34 -8.48 -8.09
N SER A 116 2.04 -8.15 -9.16
CA SER A 116 3.42 -8.57 -9.36
C SER A 116 4.37 -7.78 -8.44
N PRO A 117 5.35 -8.44 -7.79
CA PRO A 117 6.40 -7.74 -7.08
C PRO A 117 7.32 -7.00 -8.08
N PRO A 118 7.96 -5.89 -7.66
CA PRO A 118 9.00 -5.25 -8.47
C PRO A 118 10.13 -6.22 -8.81
N PRO A 119 10.78 -6.06 -9.96
CA PRO A 119 11.92 -6.89 -10.32
C PRO A 119 13.09 -6.68 -9.36
N PRO A 120 13.98 -7.67 -9.17
CA PRO A 120 15.19 -7.50 -8.38
C PRO A 120 16.04 -6.33 -8.88
N SER A 121 16.50 -5.47 -7.97
CA SER A 121 17.41 -4.37 -8.30
C SER A 121 18.84 -4.83 -8.58
N VAL A 122 19.22 -6.02 -8.10
CA VAL A 122 20.55 -6.61 -8.27
C VAL A 122 20.55 -7.55 -9.47
N GLY A 123 21.59 -7.49 -10.29
CA GLY A 123 21.79 -8.36 -11.46
C GLY A 123 22.10 -7.57 -12.72
N GLY A 124 21.87 -8.19 -13.89
CA GLY A 124 21.97 -7.57 -15.22
C GLY A 124 23.39 -7.47 -15.79
N GLY A 125 23.54 -7.87 -17.06
CA GLY A 125 24.80 -7.84 -17.81
C GLY A 125 25.85 -8.86 -17.30
N PRO A 126 26.87 -9.18 -18.11
CA PRO A 126 28.04 -9.90 -17.59
C PRO A 126 28.58 -9.14 -16.37
N ALA A 127 29.05 -9.84 -15.34
CA ALA A 127 29.64 -9.28 -14.12
C ALA A 127 30.92 -8.43 -14.35
N SER A 128 31.19 -8.11 -15.62
CA SER A 128 32.29 -7.31 -16.12
C SER A 128 31.81 -5.87 -16.27
N GLY A 129 31.92 -5.07 -15.20
CA GLY A 129 32.07 -3.62 -15.40
C GLY A 129 33.26 -3.36 -16.34
N LEU A 130 33.19 -2.30 -17.15
CA LEU A 130 34.09 -2.00 -18.29
C LEU A 130 34.35 -3.22 -19.20
N VAL A 131 33.71 -3.25 -20.38
CA VAL A 131 34.10 -4.19 -21.43
C VAL A 131 35.46 -3.74 -21.98
N ASP A 132 36.45 -4.61 -21.86
CA ASP A 132 37.86 -4.38 -22.17
C ASP A 132 38.08 -4.27 -23.69
N ASP A 133 37.75 -3.11 -24.27
CA ASP A 133 38.03 -2.77 -25.67
C ASP A 133 39.42 -2.10 -25.84
N GLY A 134 40.38 -2.41 -24.95
CA GLY A 134 41.79 -2.02 -25.11
C GLY A 134 42.46 -1.31 -23.94
N LEU A 135 42.06 -1.56 -22.69
CA LEU A 135 42.70 -0.98 -21.51
C LEU A 135 43.10 -2.08 -20.51
N ASP A 136 44.24 -2.71 -20.76
CA ASP A 136 45.01 -3.47 -19.76
C ASP A 136 45.31 -2.67 -18.47
N LEU A 137 45.04 -1.35 -18.47
CA LEU A 137 45.01 -0.48 -17.30
C LEU A 137 43.89 -0.83 -16.30
N ALA A 138 42.71 -1.27 -16.75
CA ALA A 138 41.60 -1.60 -15.85
C ALA A 138 41.91 -2.84 -14.99
N ARG A 139 42.71 -3.80 -15.49
CA ARG A 139 43.19 -4.96 -14.72
C ARG A 139 44.21 -4.62 -13.64
N LYS A 140 44.90 -3.47 -13.75
CA LYS A 140 45.82 -2.96 -12.71
C LYS A 140 45.11 -2.17 -11.62
N ILE A 141 43.87 -1.76 -11.84
CA ILE A 141 43.05 -1.08 -10.85
C ILE A 141 42.32 -2.17 -10.07
N VAL A 142 42.76 -2.47 -8.84
CA VAL A 142 42.19 -3.48 -7.94
C VAL A 142 40.79 -3.08 -7.40
N ILE A 143 40.13 -2.10 -8.02
CA ILE A 143 38.85 -1.55 -7.58
C ILE A 143 37.76 -2.08 -8.53
N PRO A 144 36.79 -2.87 -8.05
CA PRO A 144 35.66 -3.31 -8.85
C PRO A 144 34.94 -2.10 -9.44
N THR A 145 34.89 -2.02 -10.78
CA THR A 145 34.18 -0.95 -11.49
C THR A 145 32.67 -1.13 -11.33
N PRO A 146 31.92 -0.19 -10.73
CA PRO A 146 30.47 -0.30 -10.60
C PRO A 146 29.78 -0.50 -11.96
N ASN A 147 28.83 -1.43 -12.03
CA ASN A 147 28.04 -1.73 -13.23
C ASN A 147 26.53 -1.45 -13.06
N GLY A 148 26.17 -0.58 -12.12
CA GLY A 148 24.80 -0.12 -11.93
C GLY A 148 24.34 0.82 -13.06
N ASP A 149 23.02 0.88 -13.26
CA ASP A 149 22.37 1.72 -14.27
C ASP A 149 21.75 2.96 -13.59
N THR A 150 22.41 4.11 -13.73
CA THR A 150 22.00 5.36 -13.10
C THR A 150 20.68 5.91 -13.64
N HIS A 151 20.31 5.60 -14.88
CA HIS A 151 19.01 5.98 -15.43
C HIS A 151 17.89 5.17 -14.79
N LYS A 152 18.09 3.86 -14.59
CA LYS A 152 17.11 3.04 -13.87
C LYS A 152 17.03 3.38 -12.39
N LEU A 153 18.15 3.71 -11.74
CA LEU A 153 18.16 4.22 -10.37
C LEU A 153 17.33 5.51 -10.25
N HIS A 154 17.53 6.45 -11.18
CA HIS A 154 16.75 7.68 -11.22
C HIS A 154 15.26 7.44 -11.51
N ALA A 155 14.94 6.46 -12.36
CA ALA A 155 13.56 6.05 -12.61
C ALA A 155 12.90 5.49 -11.34
N ALA A 156 13.58 4.62 -10.59
CA ALA A 156 13.08 4.12 -9.32
C ALA A 156 12.86 5.25 -8.31
N TYR A 157 13.82 6.16 -8.18
CA TYR A 157 13.69 7.36 -7.34
C TYR A 157 12.45 8.19 -7.69
N THR A 158 12.25 8.45 -8.98
CA THR A 158 11.09 9.23 -9.46
C THR A 158 9.78 8.55 -9.08
N VAL A 159 9.69 7.22 -9.23
CA VAL A 159 8.49 6.45 -8.86
C VAL A 159 8.22 6.50 -7.36
N TRP A 160 9.23 6.28 -6.53
CA TRP A 160 9.06 6.33 -5.07
C TRP A 160 8.68 7.72 -4.57
N ASN A 161 9.26 8.77 -5.14
CA ASN A 161 8.90 10.14 -4.81
C ASN A 161 7.47 10.48 -5.25
N ALA A 162 7.05 10.04 -6.44
CA ALA A 162 5.69 10.25 -6.91
C ALA A 162 4.67 9.57 -5.98
N LEU A 163 4.95 8.34 -5.55
CA LEU A 163 4.13 7.63 -4.57
C LEU A 163 4.10 8.37 -3.23
N ALA A 164 5.26 8.78 -2.70
CA ALA A 164 5.35 9.47 -1.42
C ALA A 164 4.66 10.86 -1.43
N GLY A 165 4.56 11.50 -2.60
CA GLY A 165 3.90 12.78 -2.78
C GLY A 165 2.42 12.70 -3.19
N ALA A 166 1.89 11.50 -3.47
CA ALA A 166 0.51 11.35 -3.89
C ALA A 166 -0.46 11.69 -2.74
N SER A 167 -1.55 12.42 -3.05
CA SER A 167 -2.60 12.78 -2.10
C SER A 167 -3.16 11.56 -1.40
N GLU A 168 -3.43 10.48 -2.14
CA GLU A 168 -4.02 9.25 -1.60
C GLU A 168 -3.07 8.55 -0.62
N THR A 169 -1.77 8.85 -0.66
CA THR A 169 -0.78 8.33 0.30
C THR A 169 -0.61 9.26 1.49
N THR A 170 -0.49 10.56 1.24
CA THR A 170 -0.21 11.57 2.29
C THR A 170 -1.42 11.86 3.17
N GLU A 171 -2.64 11.80 2.61
CA GLU A 171 -3.87 12.11 3.33
C GLU A 171 -4.52 10.89 3.99
N LEU A 172 -4.09 9.68 3.64
CA LEU A 172 -4.69 8.43 4.13
C LEU A 172 -4.86 8.39 5.66
N PRO A 173 -3.85 8.72 6.50
CA PRO A 173 -4.02 8.65 7.95
C PRO A 173 -5.11 9.61 8.46
N THR A 174 -5.16 10.83 7.91
CA THR A 174 -6.18 11.83 8.24
C THR A 174 -7.56 11.33 7.83
N GLU A 175 -7.66 10.74 6.65
CA GLU A 175 -8.93 10.30 6.09
C GLU A 175 -9.49 9.08 6.83
N LEU A 176 -8.64 8.12 7.19
CA LEU A 176 -8.99 7.00 8.05
C LEU A 176 -9.42 7.49 9.45
N GLY A 177 -8.69 8.46 10.01
CA GLY A 177 -9.03 9.06 11.31
C GLY A 177 -10.36 9.81 11.28
N ARG A 178 -10.64 10.57 10.22
CA ARG A 178 -11.90 11.30 10.05
C ARG A 178 -13.08 10.35 9.90
N ARG A 179 -12.92 9.27 9.14
CA ARG A 179 -14.01 8.33 8.82
C ARG A 179 -14.27 7.28 9.90
N SER A 180 -13.32 7.07 10.81
CA SER A 180 -13.48 6.17 11.97
C SER A 180 -14.12 6.84 13.18
N ARG A 181 -14.35 8.16 13.13
CA ARG A 181 -15.09 8.90 14.16
C ARG A 181 -16.58 8.57 14.10
N LEU A 182 -17.05 7.89 15.13
CA LEU A 182 -18.45 7.50 15.35
C LEU A 182 -19.06 8.46 16.36
N ASP A 183 -19.10 9.75 16.01
CA ASP A 183 -19.48 10.79 16.95
C ASP A 183 -21.02 10.81 17.09
N ALA A 184 -21.50 10.74 18.33
CA ALA A 184 -22.93 10.81 18.67
C ALA A 184 -23.47 12.25 18.75
N GLU A 185 -22.66 13.25 18.36
CA GLU A 185 -22.87 14.67 18.69
C GLU A 185 -23.36 15.52 17.50
N THR A 186 -24.41 15.07 16.83
CA THR A 186 -25.31 15.98 16.10
C THR A 186 -26.71 15.87 16.69
N TRP A 187 -26.90 16.53 17.83
CA TRP A 187 -28.20 16.99 18.34
C TRP A 187 -28.08 18.45 18.74
#